data_AF-A0A1Y1XST0-F1
#
_entry.id   AF-A0A1Y1XST0-F1
#
_cell.length_a   1.000
_cell.length_b   1.000
_cell.length_c   1.000
_cell.angle_alpha   90.00
_cell.angle_beta   90.00
_cell.angle_gamma   90.00
#
_symmetry.space_group_name_H-M   'P 1'
#
loop_
_entity.id
_entity.type
_entity.pdbx_description
1 polymer ?
#
loop_
_entity_poly.entity_id
_entity_poly.type
_entity_poly.pdbx_seq_one_letter_code
_entity_poly.pdbx_strand_id
1 'polypeptide(L)'
;MDLKPLLTAYYLFFDKLSVYLSFVEIPFLCLAFTPFFVWGSLHWTLKLALVLVGGAVYYFVPRSREIIRPALPVLAWLSLFTSCGGIPTHLRPSINVTLLPKLEELLFGGNLSDKLASNPSDWKDILAWIVYGVLHFINGFIAIPLMYFLGPKGTLPKFVRAYGYLNLAGVTTQLLFPTASPWYLYLYGLHPANYSIHGEPGGLARIDKILHVNLYGNTFGNSPLVFGAFPSLHSGCAVMINLFLAHLKPYLIPFNLLYITWIWWACLYLRHHYLVDLIGGFVYAFVCFIIVYKGRIAPQWDGPLKGTPELLPTHVGRHGYLPLDSTSETLSDFDLDESQEMCIAIDAPMMVHFEEKLRDDLDVSE
;
A
#
# COMPACT_ATOMS: atom_id res chain seq x y z
N MET A 1 2.96 16.83 31.69
CA MET A 1 1.58 16.41 31.38
C MET A 1 1.56 14.89 31.42
N ASP A 2 0.75 14.26 32.29
CA ASP A 2 0.68 12.80 32.36
C ASP A 2 -0.08 12.25 31.15
N LEU A 3 0.65 11.59 30.26
CA LEU A 3 0.12 11.02 29.01
C LEU A 3 -0.50 9.64 29.22
N LYS A 4 -0.36 9.01 30.40
CA LYS A 4 -0.85 7.65 30.65
C LYS A 4 -2.35 7.50 30.38
N PRO A 5 -3.26 8.37 30.87
CA PRO A 5 -4.69 8.21 30.64
C PRO A 5 -5.07 8.31 29.16
N LEU A 6 -4.42 9.22 28.42
CA LEU A 6 -4.62 9.40 26.98
C LEU A 6 -4.17 8.15 26.22
N LEU A 7 -3.00 7.60 26.59
CA LEU A 7 -2.43 6.42 25.98
C LEU A 7 -3.30 5.18 26.25
N THR A 8 -3.81 5.03 27.47
CA THR A 8 -4.75 3.95 27.83
C THR A 8 -6.06 4.06 27.05
N ALA A 9 -6.65 5.26 26.96
CA ALA A 9 -7.86 5.48 26.16
C ALA A 9 -7.62 5.18 24.66
N TYR A 10 -6.47 5.58 24.14
CA TYR A 10 -6.03 5.28 22.78
C TYR A 10 -5.97 3.77 22.52
N TYR A 11 -5.32 3.00 23.40
CA TYR A 11 -5.23 1.54 23.23
C TYR A 11 -6.59 0.86 23.33
N LEU A 12 -7.41 1.24 24.31
CA LEU A 12 -8.76 0.70 24.48
C LEU A 12 -9.66 0.95 23.26
N PHE A 13 -9.53 2.11 22.62
CA PHE A 13 -10.27 2.42 21.40
C PHE A 13 -9.89 1.46 20.26
N PHE A 14 -8.60 1.28 20.00
CA PHE A 14 -8.13 0.41 18.90
C PHE A 14 -8.40 -1.07 19.16
N ASP A 15 -8.32 -1.53 20.41
CA ASP A 15 -8.66 -2.92 20.76
C ASP A 15 -10.15 -3.18 20.49
N LYS A 16 -11.06 -2.29 20.91
CA LYS A 16 -12.48 -2.41 20.59
C LYS A 16 -12.73 -2.37 19.08
N LEU A 17 -12.10 -1.43 18.37
CA LEU A 17 -12.22 -1.29 16.92
C LEU A 17 -11.78 -2.58 16.19
N SER A 18 -10.71 -3.23 16.64
CA SER A 18 -10.21 -4.47 16.05
C SER A 18 -11.23 -5.62 16.11
N VAL A 19 -11.98 -5.72 17.21
CA VAL A 19 -13.03 -6.72 17.39
C VAL A 19 -14.17 -6.47 16.41
N TYR A 20 -14.69 -5.24 16.34
CA TYR A 20 -15.76 -4.89 15.40
C TYR A 20 -15.35 -5.12 13.94
N LEU A 21 -14.13 -4.72 13.57
CA LEU A 21 -13.65 -4.90 12.20
C LEU A 21 -13.46 -6.38 11.86
N SER A 22 -13.10 -7.23 12.81
CA SER A 22 -13.02 -8.69 12.60
C SER A 22 -14.39 -9.32 12.27
N PHE A 23 -15.47 -8.82 12.88
CA PHE A 23 -16.84 -9.28 12.56
C PHE A 23 -17.30 -8.85 11.17
N VAL A 24 -16.87 -7.68 10.70
CA VAL A 24 -17.26 -7.14 9.38
C VAL A 24 -16.35 -7.62 8.26
N GLU A 25 -15.10 -7.96 8.57
CA GLU A 25 -14.09 -8.36 7.59
C GLU A 25 -14.54 -9.57 6.77
N ILE A 26 -14.94 -10.67 7.42
CA ILE A 26 -15.27 -11.92 6.71
C ILE A 26 -16.44 -11.70 5.74
N PRO A 27 -17.59 -11.13 6.18
CA PRO A 27 -18.68 -10.78 5.27
C PRO A 27 -18.24 -9.86 4.12
N PHE A 28 -17.41 -8.85 4.40
CA PHE A 28 -16.94 -7.92 3.38
C PHE A 28 -16.05 -8.59 2.33
N LEU A 29 -15.12 -9.46 2.76
CA LEU A 29 -14.29 -10.23 1.85
C LEU A 29 -15.13 -11.20 1.01
N CYS A 30 -16.10 -11.91 1.62
CA CYS A 30 -17.02 -12.78 0.89
C CYS A 30 -17.81 -12.02 -0.19
N LEU A 31 -18.30 -10.82 0.14
CA LEU A 31 -18.99 -9.96 -0.82
C LEU A 31 -18.05 -9.55 -1.96
N ALA A 32 -16.80 -9.18 -1.67
CA ALA A 32 -15.81 -8.82 -2.67
C ALA A 32 -15.45 -9.98 -3.63
N PHE A 33 -15.51 -11.24 -3.18
CA PHE A 33 -15.32 -12.41 -4.05
C PHE A 33 -16.55 -12.74 -4.91
N THR A 34 -17.73 -12.20 -4.59
CA THR A 34 -18.98 -12.57 -5.28
C THR A 34 -18.93 -12.31 -6.79
N PRO A 35 -18.45 -11.15 -7.29
CA PRO A 35 -18.36 -10.92 -8.73
C PRO A 35 -17.47 -11.92 -9.46
N PHE A 36 -16.42 -12.41 -8.82
CA PHE A 36 -15.55 -13.43 -9.41
C PHE A 36 -16.30 -14.75 -9.64
N PHE A 37 -17.09 -15.20 -8.66
CA PHE A 37 -17.86 -16.44 -8.81
C PHE A 37 -19.04 -16.30 -9.77
N VAL A 38 -19.78 -15.20 -9.70
CA VAL A 38 -21.03 -15.01 -10.44
C VAL A 38 -20.78 -14.54 -11.88
N TRP A 39 -19.90 -13.55 -12.09
CA TRP A 39 -19.71 -12.88 -13.39
C TRP A 39 -18.30 -12.99 -13.97
N GLY A 40 -17.33 -13.57 -13.24
CA GLY A 40 -15.98 -13.78 -13.75
C GLY A 40 -15.96 -14.74 -14.94
N SER A 41 -15.13 -14.45 -15.95
CA SER A 41 -15.01 -15.22 -17.19
C SER A 41 -14.38 -16.61 -17.04
N LEU A 42 -13.72 -16.89 -15.91
CA LEU A 42 -13.08 -18.17 -15.65
C LEU A 42 -14.14 -19.29 -15.53
N HIS A 43 -13.86 -20.46 -16.13
CA HIS A 43 -14.79 -21.60 -16.06
C HIS A 43 -15.03 -22.06 -14.62
N TRP A 44 -16.26 -22.51 -14.30
CA TRP A 44 -16.66 -22.83 -12.92
C TRP A 44 -15.83 -23.94 -12.29
N THR A 45 -15.39 -24.94 -13.07
CA THR A 45 -14.53 -26.02 -12.58
C THR A 45 -13.17 -25.51 -12.11
N LEU A 46 -12.60 -24.50 -12.80
CA LEU A 46 -11.33 -23.89 -12.43
C LEU A 46 -11.49 -23.03 -11.17
N LYS A 47 -12.60 -22.28 -11.05
CA LYS A 47 -12.93 -21.55 -9.81
C LYS A 47 -13.05 -22.50 -8.61
N LEU A 48 -13.75 -23.62 -8.78
CA LEU A 48 -13.88 -24.65 -7.75
C LEU A 48 -12.53 -25.27 -7.40
N ALA A 49 -11.72 -25.62 -8.40
CA ALA A 49 -10.38 -26.14 -8.18
C ALA A 49 -9.49 -25.17 -7.39
N LEU A 50 -9.53 -23.87 -7.71
CA LEU A 50 -8.79 -22.84 -6.97
C LEU A 50 -9.21 -22.78 -5.49
N VAL A 51 -10.50 -22.84 -5.20
CA VAL A 51 -11.02 -22.85 -3.82
C VAL A 51 -10.60 -24.12 -3.08
N LEU A 52 -10.74 -25.29 -3.70
CA LEU A 52 -10.40 -26.57 -3.08
C LEU A 52 -8.90 -26.70 -2.84
N VAL A 53 -8.07 -26.36 -3.82
CA VAL A 53 -6.60 -26.38 -3.70
C VAL A 53 -6.15 -25.35 -2.67
N GLY A 54 -6.66 -24.11 -2.74
CA GLY A 54 -6.33 -23.07 -1.77
C GLY A 54 -6.74 -23.44 -0.34
N GLY A 55 -7.94 -24.02 -0.19
CA GLY A 55 -8.45 -24.51 1.09
C GLY A 55 -7.63 -25.68 1.64
N ALA A 56 -7.25 -26.64 0.78
CA ALA A 56 -6.38 -27.75 1.15
C ALA A 56 -5.00 -27.25 1.58
N VAL A 57 -4.37 -26.34 0.83
CA VAL A 57 -3.08 -25.73 1.21
C VAL A 57 -3.21 -25.01 2.55
N TYR A 58 -4.25 -24.20 2.74
CA TYR A 58 -4.49 -23.50 4.00
C TYR A 58 -4.69 -24.44 5.20
N TYR A 59 -5.39 -25.56 4.99
CA TYR A 59 -5.68 -26.53 6.04
C TYR A 59 -4.48 -27.41 6.38
N PHE A 60 -3.87 -28.05 5.37
CA PHE A 60 -2.82 -29.07 5.52
C PHE A 60 -1.40 -28.50 5.62
N VAL A 61 -1.15 -27.26 5.20
CA VAL A 61 0.17 -26.63 5.28
C VAL A 61 0.12 -25.45 6.26
N PRO A 62 0.44 -25.65 7.56
CA PRO A 62 0.29 -24.61 8.58
C PRO A 62 1.00 -23.30 8.25
N ARG A 63 2.20 -23.37 7.65
CA ARG A 63 3.01 -22.21 7.24
C ARG A 63 2.34 -21.36 6.17
N SER A 64 1.43 -21.93 5.37
CA SER A 64 0.68 -21.17 4.34
C SER A 64 -0.27 -20.15 4.96
N ARG A 65 -0.75 -20.37 6.19
CA ARG A 65 -1.69 -19.49 6.90
C ARG A 65 -1.08 -18.11 7.17
N GLU A 66 0.23 -18.07 7.38
CA GLU A 66 1.02 -16.85 7.61
C GLU A 66 1.11 -15.97 6.35
N ILE A 67 0.95 -16.56 5.17
CA ILE A 67 0.97 -15.88 3.87
C ILE A 67 -0.46 -15.58 3.40
N ILE A 68 -1.35 -16.55 3.50
CA ILE A 68 -2.72 -16.45 2.97
C ILE A 68 -3.54 -15.43 3.76
N ARG A 69 -3.53 -15.46 5.11
CA ARG A 69 -4.38 -14.54 5.91
C ARG A 69 -4.08 -13.07 5.64
N PRO A 70 -2.81 -12.61 5.63
CA PRO A 70 -2.51 -11.23 5.30
C PRO A 70 -2.82 -10.89 3.84
N ALA A 71 -2.73 -11.86 2.93
CA ALA A 71 -3.01 -11.69 1.52
C ALA A 71 -4.51 -11.70 1.18
N LEU A 72 -5.41 -12.13 2.08
CA LEU A 72 -6.85 -12.22 1.78
C LEU A 72 -7.45 -10.94 1.19
N PRO A 73 -7.17 -9.72 1.70
CA PRO A 73 -7.68 -8.50 1.08
C PRO A 73 -7.10 -8.22 -0.30
N VAL A 74 -5.83 -8.59 -0.56
CA VAL A 74 -5.22 -8.51 -1.90
C VAL A 74 -5.90 -9.48 -2.86
N LEU A 75 -6.12 -10.72 -2.42
CA LEU A 75 -6.83 -11.74 -3.22
C LEU A 75 -8.26 -11.29 -3.53
N ALA A 76 -8.98 -10.77 -2.53
CA ALA A 76 -10.32 -10.23 -2.72
C ALA A 76 -10.34 -9.03 -3.67
N TRP A 77 -9.38 -8.10 -3.55
CA TRP A 77 -9.24 -6.99 -4.48
C TRP A 77 -8.99 -7.46 -5.91
N LEU A 78 -8.02 -8.35 -6.13
CA LEU A 78 -7.70 -8.86 -7.46
C LEU A 78 -8.88 -9.62 -8.06
N SER A 79 -9.56 -10.46 -7.27
CA SER A 79 -10.79 -11.15 -7.68
C SER A 79 -11.87 -10.15 -8.07
N LEU A 80 -12.11 -9.11 -7.28
CA LEU A 80 -13.10 -8.07 -7.57
C LEU A 80 -12.74 -7.30 -8.84
N PHE A 81 -11.52 -6.75 -8.92
CA PHE A 81 -11.08 -5.92 -10.04
C PHE A 81 -11.11 -6.66 -11.38
N THR A 82 -10.65 -7.92 -11.41
CA THR A 82 -10.61 -8.72 -12.65
C THR A 82 -11.98 -9.18 -13.13
N SER A 83 -12.99 -9.18 -12.26
CA SER A 83 -14.33 -9.69 -12.58
C SER A 83 -15.41 -8.61 -12.63
N CYS A 84 -15.14 -7.41 -12.12
CA CYS A 84 -16.15 -6.35 -12.03
C CYS A 84 -16.66 -5.89 -13.41
N GLY A 85 -15.84 -6.04 -14.46
CA GLY A 85 -16.24 -5.81 -15.85
C GLY A 85 -17.41 -6.69 -16.31
N GLY A 86 -17.63 -7.85 -15.68
CA GLY A 86 -18.75 -8.76 -15.96
C GLY A 86 -20.06 -8.40 -15.25
N ILE A 87 -20.06 -7.46 -14.29
CA ILE A 87 -21.28 -7.06 -13.56
C ILE A 87 -22.28 -6.47 -14.56
N PRO A 88 -23.53 -6.96 -14.64
CA PRO A 88 -24.54 -6.44 -15.56
C PRO A 88 -24.77 -4.94 -15.39
N THR A 89 -24.87 -4.21 -16.50
CA THR A 89 -24.99 -2.73 -16.50
C THR A 89 -26.21 -2.22 -15.74
N HIS A 90 -27.32 -2.99 -15.72
CA HIS A 90 -28.53 -2.63 -14.97
C HIS A 90 -28.36 -2.71 -13.44
N LEU A 91 -27.33 -3.39 -12.94
CA LEU A 91 -26.98 -3.42 -11.51
C LEU A 91 -25.97 -2.34 -11.13
N ARG A 92 -25.38 -1.65 -12.12
CA ARG A 92 -24.36 -0.64 -11.85
C ARG A 92 -25.00 0.73 -11.59
N PRO A 93 -24.45 1.53 -10.66
CA PRO A 93 -24.93 2.89 -10.42
C PRO A 93 -24.75 3.81 -11.64
N SER A 94 -25.43 4.95 -11.64
CA SER A 94 -25.21 6.00 -12.64
C SER A 94 -23.81 6.61 -12.50
N ILE A 95 -23.14 6.87 -13.62
CA ILE A 95 -21.81 7.48 -13.66
C ILE A 95 -21.89 8.99 -13.35
N ASN A 96 -21.09 9.45 -12.41
CA ASN A 96 -20.98 10.85 -12.08
C ASN A 96 -19.85 11.53 -12.88
N VAL A 97 -20.23 12.42 -13.79
CA VAL A 97 -19.31 13.20 -14.62
C VAL A 97 -19.09 14.63 -14.11
N THR A 98 -19.80 15.05 -13.06
CA THR A 98 -19.85 16.47 -12.62
C THR A 98 -19.18 16.72 -11.28
N LEU A 99 -19.21 15.75 -10.36
CA LEU A 99 -18.77 15.96 -8.98
C LEU A 99 -17.27 16.27 -8.92
N LEU A 100 -16.42 15.42 -9.51
CA LEU A 100 -14.96 15.60 -9.42
C LEU A 100 -14.48 16.89 -10.08
N PRO A 101 -14.90 17.25 -11.31
CA PRO A 101 -14.55 18.56 -11.89
C PRO A 101 -14.96 19.74 -11.00
N LYS A 102 -16.18 19.70 -10.45
CA LYS A 102 -16.69 20.78 -9.58
C LYS A 102 -15.95 20.86 -8.25
N LEU A 103 -15.60 19.72 -7.65
CA LEU A 103 -14.80 19.69 -6.43
C LEU A 103 -13.38 20.20 -6.69
N GLU A 104 -12.77 19.83 -7.80
CA GLU A 104 -11.46 20.32 -8.21
C GLU A 104 -11.49 21.85 -8.40
N GLU A 105 -12.51 22.37 -9.08
CA GLU A 105 -12.70 23.81 -9.28
C GLU A 105 -12.93 24.55 -7.97
N LEU A 106 -13.81 24.01 -7.10
CA LEU A 106 -14.13 24.60 -5.80
C LEU A 106 -12.91 24.65 -4.86
N LEU A 107 -12.13 23.56 -4.79
CA LEU A 107 -11.02 23.42 -3.84
C LEU A 107 -9.71 24.04 -4.34
N PHE A 108 -9.47 24.03 -5.66
CA PHE A 108 -8.18 24.41 -6.24
C PHE A 108 -8.26 25.55 -7.27
N GLY A 109 -9.44 26.14 -7.49
CA GLY A 109 -9.62 27.27 -8.39
C GLY A 109 -9.46 26.92 -9.87
N GLY A 110 -9.70 25.66 -10.24
CA GLY A 110 -9.82 25.21 -11.63
C GLY A 110 -9.29 23.80 -11.86
N ASN A 111 -9.43 23.32 -13.10
CA ASN A 111 -8.98 21.99 -13.49
C ASN A 111 -7.44 21.93 -13.62
N LEU A 112 -6.76 21.42 -12.59
CA LEU A 112 -5.30 21.29 -12.59
C LEU A 112 -4.80 20.28 -13.63
N SER A 113 -5.55 19.21 -13.87
CA SER A 113 -5.22 18.23 -14.91
C SER A 113 -5.23 18.88 -16.29
N ASP A 114 -6.26 19.68 -16.63
CA ASP A 114 -6.30 20.43 -17.90
C ASP A 114 -5.13 21.40 -18.03
N LYS A 115 -4.84 22.18 -16.98
CA LYS A 115 -3.74 23.16 -16.97
C LYS A 115 -2.38 22.50 -17.21
N LEU A 116 -2.12 21.34 -16.62
CA LEU A 116 -0.86 20.62 -16.79
C LEU A 116 -0.80 19.93 -18.17
N ALA A 117 -1.91 19.34 -18.60
CA ALA A 117 -1.98 18.58 -19.84
C ALA A 117 -2.11 19.46 -21.11
N SER A 118 -2.27 20.78 -20.98
CA SER A 118 -2.36 21.71 -22.11
C SER A 118 -1.01 22.09 -22.75
N ASN A 119 0.11 21.74 -22.11
CA ASN A 119 1.46 21.98 -22.63
C ASN A 119 2.28 20.68 -22.71
N PRO A 120 1.89 19.74 -23.59
CA PRO A 120 2.57 18.46 -23.73
C PRO A 120 3.91 18.60 -24.47
N SER A 121 4.83 17.69 -24.18
CA SER A 121 6.10 17.55 -24.90
C SER A 121 6.69 16.17 -24.66
N ASP A 122 7.40 15.59 -25.62
CA ASP A 122 7.93 14.23 -25.56
C ASP A 122 8.73 13.94 -24.28
N TRP A 123 9.57 14.87 -23.82
CA TRP A 123 10.34 14.66 -22.59
C TRP A 123 9.46 14.59 -21.33
N LYS A 124 8.37 15.36 -21.26
CA LYS A 124 7.39 15.29 -20.16
C LYS A 124 6.59 14.01 -20.24
N ASP A 125 6.25 13.57 -21.45
CA ASP A 125 5.57 12.29 -21.66
C ASP A 125 6.42 11.15 -21.13
N ILE A 126 7.69 11.07 -21.53
CA ILE A 126 8.63 10.07 -21.03
C ILE A 126 8.78 10.17 -19.51
N LEU A 127 8.93 11.37 -18.96
CA LEU A 127 9.07 11.59 -17.52
C LEU A 127 7.83 11.14 -16.73
N ALA A 128 6.62 11.40 -17.24
CA ALA A 128 5.38 10.94 -16.63
C ALA A 128 5.20 9.42 -16.76
N TRP A 129 5.58 8.88 -17.92
CA TRP A 129 5.51 7.45 -18.21
C TRP A 129 6.40 6.61 -17.31
N ILE A 130 7.62 7.08 -16.98
CA ILE A 130 8.52 6.35 -16.07
C ILE A 130 7.81 6.06 -14.74
N VAL A 131 7.17 7.04 -14.11
CA VAL A 131 6.49 6.82 -12.83
C VAL A 131 5.16 6.11 -12.98
N TYR A 132 4.36 6.51 -13.97
CA TYR A 132 2.99 6.03 -14.15
C TYR A 132 2.93 4.65 -14.82
N GLY A 133 3.60 4.51 -15.96
CA GLY A 133 3.56 3.32 -16.81
C GLY A 133 4.54 2.23 -16.42
N VAL A 134 5.60 2.54 -15.67
CA VAL A 134 6.66 1.58 -15.30
C VAL A 134 6.76 1.41 -13.77
N LEU A 135 7.23 2.44 -13.05
CA LEU A 135 7.55 2.33 -11.62
C LEU A 135 6.33 1.91 -10.79
N HIS A 136 5.15 2.46 -11.07
CA HIS A 136 3.92 2.10 -10.37
C HIS A 136 3.65 0.58 -10.40
N PHE A 137 3.90 -0.10 -11.52
CA PHE A 137 3.65 -1.53 -11.68
C PHE A 137 4.74 -2.41 -11.07
N ILE A 138 5.99 -1.96 -11.06
CA ILE A 138 7.09 -2.73 -10.45
C ILE A 138 7.24 -2.48 -8.94
N ASN A 139 6.63 -1.41 -8.43
CA ASN A 139 6.77 -1.00 -7.03
C ASN A 139 6.37 -2.08 -6.02
N GLY A 140 5.39 -2.92 -6.32
CA GLY A 140 5.05 -4.06 -5.48
C GLY A 140 6.19 -5.08 -5.36
N PHE A 141 6.87 -5.37 -6.47
CA PHE A 141 8.01 -6.28 -6.54
C PHE A 141 9.26 -5.73 -5.83
N ILE A 142 9.34 -4.42 -5.68
CA ILE A 142 10.40 -3.76 -4.90
C ILE A 142 10.01 -3.69 -3.43
N ALA A 143 8.80 -3.24 -3.12
CA ALA A 143 8.33 -3.03 -1.75
C ALA A 143 8.28 -4.35 -0.95
N ILE A 144 7.77 -5.44 -1.53
CA ILE A 144 7.63 -6.72 -0.82
C ILE A 144 8.98 -7.23 -0.27
N PRO A 145 10.06 -7.37 -1.09
CA PRO A 145 11.38 -7.70 -0.59
C PRO A 145 11.91 -6.72 0.45
N LEU A 146 11.73 -5.41 0.26
CA LEU A 146 12.18 -4.41 1.24
C LEU A 146 11.49 -4.61 2.59
N MET A 147 10.18 -4.82 2.62
CA MET A 147 9.43 -5.09 3.86
C MET A 147 9.83 -6.42 4.50
N TYR A 148 10.21 -7.41 3.71
CA TYR A 148 10.62 -8.73 4.19
C TYR A 148 12.03 -8.73 4.79
N PHE A 149 13.00 -8.13 4.09
CA PHE A 149 14.41 -8.18 4.48
C PHE A 149 14.82 -7.06 5.43
N LEU A 150 14.24 -5.86 5.29
CA LEU A 150 14.62 -4.69 6.10
C LEU A 150 13.67 -4.45 7.27
N GLY A 151 12.47 -5.03 7.23
CA GLY A 151 11.46 -4.86 8.26
C GLY A 151 11.61 -5.85 9.42
N PRO A 152 11.28 -5.45 10.66
CA PRO A 152 11.07 -6.40 11.76
C PRO A 152 10.02 -7.46 11.39
N LYS A 153 10.06 -8.61 12.08
CA LYS A 153 9.06 -9.67 11.92
C LYS A 153 7.64 -9.09 11.99
N GLY A 154 6.79 -9.49 11.05
CA GLY A 154 5.40 -9.01 10.95
C GLY A 154 5.20 -7.74 10.10
N THR A 155 6.26 -7.08 9.64
CA THR A 155 6.14 -5.89 8.76
C THR A 155 5.49 -6.24 7.42
N LEU A 156 5.99 -7.25 6.72
CA LEU A 156 5.44 -7.66 5.43
C LEU A 156 3.94 -8.06 5.52
N PRO A 157 3.50 -8.93 6.45
CA PRO A 157 2.09 -9.21 6.63
C PRO A 157 1.22 -7.97 6.82
N LYS A 158 1.66 -7.01 7.66
CA LYS A 158 0.92 -5.75 7.86
C LYS A 158 0.86 -4.92 6.58
N PHE A 159 1.97 -4.82 5.85
CA PHE A 159 2.03 -4.11 4.58
C PHE A 159 1.07 -4.71 3.56
N VAL A 160 1.16 -6.02 3.30
CA VAL A 160 0.32 -6.73 2.33
C VAL A 160 -1.16 -6.55 2.67
N ARG A 161 -1.51 -6.66 3.94
CA ARG A 161 -2.89 -6.51 4.39
C ARG A 161 -3.42 -5.08 4.26
N ALA A 162 -2.63 -4.08 4.66
CA ALA A 162 -2.99 -2.68 4.51
C ALA A 162 -3.12 -2.28 3.03
N TYR A 163 -2.17 -2.74 2.20
CA TYR A 163 -2.18 -2.53 0.76
C TYR A 163 -3.40 -3.18 0.11
N GLY A 164 -3.75 -4.40 0.51
CA GLY A 164 -4.95 -5.09 0.04
C GLY A 164 -6.23 -4.36 0.42
N TYR A 165 -6.39 -3.90 1.66
CA TYR A 165 -7.56 -3.13 2.07
C TYR A 165 -7.68 -1.79 1.36
N LEU A 166 -6.57 -1.07 1.18
CA LEU A 166 -6.55 0.17 0.42
C LEU A 166 -7.14 -0.07 -0.99
N ASN A 167 -6.61 -1.07 -1.70
CA ASN A 167 -7.03 -1.33 -3.06
C ASN A 167 -8.47 -1.87 -3.13
N LEU A 168 -8.83 -2.77 -2.20
CA LEU A 168 -10.19 -3.30 -2.11
C LEU A 168 -11.21 -2.19 -1.82
N ALA A 169 -10.91 -1.30 -0.88
CA ALA A 169 -11.76 -0.16 -0.56
C ALA A 169 -11.86 0.82 -1.73
N GLY A 170 -10.75 1.09 -2.42
CA GLY A 170 -10.75 1.94 -3.62
C GLY A 170 -11.62 1.37 -4.73
N VAL A 171 -11.41 0.10 -5.13
CA VAL A 171 -12.23 -0.54 -6.17
C VAL A 171 -13.70 -0.64 -5.75
N THR A 172 -13.99 -0.95 -4.49
CA THR A 172 -15.36 -0.96 -3.98
C THR A 172 -16.02 0.42 -4.13
N THR A 173 -15.29 1.49 -3.78
CA THR A 173 -15.78 2.87 -3.93
C THR A 173 -16.03 3.22 -5.39
N GLN A 174 -15.11 2.86 -6.28
CA GLN A 174 -15.23 3.10 -7.72
C GLN A 174 -16.43 2.35 -8.34
N LEU A 175 -16.83 1.20 -7.78
CA LEU A 175 -18.02 0.46 -8.21
C LEU A 175 -19.32 1.04 -7.67
N LEU A 176 -19.34 1.44 -6.39
CA LEU A 176 -20.53 2.00 -5.73
C LEU A 176 -20.78 3.46 -6.13
N PHE A 177 -19.71 4.18 -6.47
CA PHE A 177 -19.73 5.58 -6.83
C PHE A 177 -18.84 5.83 -8.06
N PRO A 178 -19.28 5.38 -9.24
CA PRO A 178 -18.52 5.52 -10.47
C PRO A 178 -18.38 6.98 -10.87
N THR A 179 -17.15 7.43 -11.10
CA THR A 179 -16.81 8.81 -11.43
C THR A 179 -15.91 8.89 -12.65
N ALA A 180 -16.15 9.86 -13.52
CA ALA A 180 -15.32 10.09 -14.70
C ALA A 180 -14.05 10.88 -14.38
N SER A 181 -12.94 10.52 -15.01
CA SER A 181 -11.62 11.18 -14.91
C SER A 181 -11.46 12.32 -15.92
N PRO A 182 -10.36 13.10 -15.87
CA PRO A 182 -10.16 14.26 -16.76
C PRO A 182 -10.17 13.95 -18.27
N TRP A 183 -9.73 12.77 -18.70
CA TRP A 183 -9.81 12.39 -20.11
C TRP A 183 -11.25 12.42 -20.64
N TYR A 184 -12.22 12.03 -19.81
CA TYR A 184 -13.63 12.02 -20.20
C TYR A 184 -14.14 13.45 -20.35
N LEU A 185 -13.86 14.32 -19.38
CA LEU A 185 -14.22 15.73 -19.43
C LEU A 185 -13.63 16.42 -20.66
N TYR A 186 -12.38 16.09 -21.00
CA TYR A 186 -11.69 16.65 -22.16
C TYR A 186 -12.37 16.26 -23.49
N LEU A 187 -12.83 15.01 -23.63
CA LEU A 187 -13.42 14.50 -24.87
C LEU A 187 -14.93 14.76 -24.99
N TYR A 188 -15.65 14.65 -23.87
CA TYR A 188 -17.12 14.60 -23.83
C TYR A 188 -17.72 15.74 -23.00
N GLY A 189 -16.92 16.62 -22.40
CA GLY A 189 -17.43 17.64 -21.49
C GLY A 189 -18.19 17.03 -20.31
N LEU A 190 -19.28 17.68 -19.91
CA LEU A 190 -20.18 17.21 -18.84
C LEU A 190 -21.38 16.42 -19.38
N HIS A 191 -21.31 15.92 -20.62
CA HIS A 191 -22.39 15.11 -21.18
C HIS A 191 -22.55 13.81 -20.38
N PRO A 192 -23.79 13.30 -20.22
CA PRO A 192 -24.03 12.07 -19.45
C PRO A 192 -23.27 10.87 -20.02
N ALA A 193 -22.52 10.18 -19.15
CA ALA A 193 -21.82 8.95 -19.49
C ALA A 193 -22.70 7.71 -19.36
N ASN A 194 -22.33 6.64 -20.08
CA ASN A 194 -22.95 5.33 -19.95
C ASN A 194 -21.88 4.23 -20.07
N TYR A 195 -22.24 2.99 -19.72
CA TYR A 195 -21.32 1.85 -19.69
C TYR A 195 -20.95 1.25 -21.05
N SER A 196 -21.43 1.80 -22.17
CA SER A 196 -20.93 1.42 -23.51
C SER A 196 -19.65 2.16 -23.90
N ILE A 197 -19.21 3.13 -23.10
CA ILE A 197 -17.99 3.90 -23.34
C ILE A 197 -16.79 3.07 -22.87
N HIS A 198 -15.86 2.82 -23.78
CA HIS A 198 -14.60 2.12 -23.51
C HIS A 198 -13.60 3.03 -22.79
N GLY A 199 -12.64 2.43 -22.10
CA GLY A 199 -11.57 3.17 -21.42
C GLY A 199 -10.61 3.82 -22.42
N GLU A 200 -9.99 4.91 -22.00
CA GLU A 200 -9.14 5.75 -22.85
C GLU A 200 -7.76 5.94 -22.20
N PRO A 201 -6.66 5.80 -22.96
CA PRO A 201 -5.30 5.89 -22.45
C PRO A 201 -4.85 7.30 -22.03
N GLY A 202 -5.66 8.34 -22.25
CA GLY A 202 -5.33 9.71 -21.92
C GLY A 202 -4.06 10.19 -22.60
N GLY A 203 -3.21 10.85 -21.82
CA GLY A 203 -1.88 11.26 -22.29
C GLY A 203 -0.97 10.10 -22.68
N LEU A 204 -1.22 8.86 -22.24
CA LEU A 204 -0.39 7.70 -22.60
C LEU A 204 -0.50 7.32 -24.07
N ALA A 205 -1.53 7.76 -24.79
CA ALA A 205 -1.58 7.62 -26.24
C ALA A 205 -0.34 8.22 -26.93
N ARG A 206 0.27 9.26 -26.33
CA ARG A 206 1.52 9.85 -26.84
C ARG A 206 2.71 8.93 -26.64
N ILE A 207 2.74 8.10 -25.59
CA ILE A 207 3.80 7.11 -25.38
C ILE A 207 3.70 5.97 -26.39
N ASP A 208 2.48 5.48 -26.65
CA ASP A 208 2.25 4.51 -27.71
C ASP A 208 2.79 5.02 -29.06
N LYS A 209 2.57 6.32 -29.37
CA LYS A 209 3.13 6.98 -30.56
C LYS A 209 4.65 7.09 -30.53
N ILE A 210 5.25 7.51 -29.42
CA ILE A 210 6.72 7.66 -29.27
C ILE A 210 7.43 6.31 -29.43
N LEU A 211 6.86 5.24 -28.87
CA LEU A 211 7.47 3.91 -28.87
C LEU A 211 7.04 3.04 -30.06
N HIS A 212 6.13 3.53 -30.90
CA HIS A 212 5.52 2.78 -32.01
C HIS A 212 4.88 1.45 -31.58
N VAL A 213 4.16 1.48 -30.45
CA VAL A 213 3.41 0.34 -29.90
C VAL A 213 1.93 0.70 -29.71
N ASN A 214 1.09 -0.28 -29.40
CA ASN A 214 -0.29 -0.06 -28.97
C ASN A 214 -0.50 -0.78 -27.63
N LEU A 215 0.27 -0.39 -26.61
CA LEU A 215 0.21 -1.02 -25.30
C LEU A 215 -0.90 -0.38 -24.47
N TYR A 216 -0.91 0.94 -24.37
CA TYR A 216 -1.84 1.67 -23.51
C TYR A 216 -3.22 1.80 -24.12
N GLY A 217 -3.34 2.00 -25.44
CA GLY A 217 -4.62 1.94 -26.14
C GLY A 217 -5.35 0.61 -25.89
N ASN A 218 -4.65 -0.52 -26.04
CA ASN A 218 -5.21 -1.83 -25.75
C ASN A 218 -5.51 -2.04 -24.26
N THR A 219 -4.60 -1.65 -23.36
CA THR A 219 -4.76 -1.88 -21.92
C THR A 219 -5.94 -1.09 -21.35
N PHE A 220 -6.04 0.21 -21.67
CA PHE A 220 -7.12 1.05 -21.19
C PHE A 220 -8.45 0.75 -21.89
N GLY A 221 -8.43 0.46 -23.20
CA GLY A 221 -9.62 0.08 -23.96
C GLY A 221 -10.32 -1.17 -23.42
N ASN A 222 -9.56 -2.09 -22.80
CA ASN A 222 -10.05 -3.32 -22.18
C ASN A 222 -10.16 -3.24 -20.65
N SER A 223 -10.03 -2.04 -20.05
CA SER A 223 -10.13 -1.90 -18.60
C SER A 223 -11.51 -2.36 -18.09
N PRO A 224 -11.58 -3.23 -17.07
CA PRO A 224 -12.85 -3.67 -16.49
C PRO A 224 -13.58 -2.53 -15.75
N LEU A 225 -12.87 -1.45 -15.43
CA LEU A 225 -13.32 -0.35 -14.58
C LEU A 225 -12.98 1.00 -15.21
N VAL A 226 -13.79 1.43 -16.18
CA VAL A 226 -13.59 2.67 -16.95
C VAL A 226 -13.82 3.94 -16.10
N PHE A 227 -14.89 3.96 -15.32
CA PHE A 227 -15.31 5.12 -14.52
C PHE A 227 -14.92 4.99 -13.04
N GLY A 228 -13.64 4.71 -12.81
CA GLY A 228 -13.06 4.51 -11.48
C GLY A 228 -12.09 5.61 -11.05
N ALA A 229 -12.39 6.88 -11.35
CA ALA A 229 -11.44 7.97 -11.06
C ALA A 229 -11.18 8.17 -9.55
N PHE A 230 -12.23 8.22 -8.72
CA PHE A 230 -12.10 8.43 -7.28
C PHE A 230 -12.30 7.14 -6.48
N PRO A 231 -11.45 6.85 -5.47
CA PRO A 231 -10.17 7.51 -5.18
C PRO A 231 -9.06 7.03 -6.14
N SER A 232 -7.95 7.77 -6.23
CA SER A 232 -6.81 7.34 -7.03
C SER A 232 -6.00 6.24 -6.34
N LEU A 233 -6.02 5.04 -6.91
CA LEU A 233 -5.17 3.93 -6.46
C LEU A 233 -3.68 4.17 -6.75
N HIS A 234 -3.34 4.93 -7.79
CA HIS A 234 -1.95 5.35 -8.05
C HIS A 234 -1.37 6.12 -6.85
N SER A 235 -2.12 7.12 -6.38
CA SER A 235 -1.78 7.87 -5.16
C SER A 235 -1.75 6.97 -3.94
N GLY A 236 -2.83 6.21 -3.71
CA GLY A 236 -2.95 5.37 -2.52
C GLY A 236 -1.80 4.37 -2.38
N CYS A 237 -1.47 3.65 -3.46
CA CYS A 237 -0.40 2.65 -3.46
C CYS A 237 0.97 3.28 -3.22
N ALA A 238 1.24 4.42 -3.87
CA ALA A 238 2.46 5.18 -3.63
C ALA A 238 2.57 5.62 -2.17
N VAL A 239 1.51 6.21 -1.61
CA VAL A 239 1.47 6.66 -0.21
C VAL A 239 1.64 5.49 0.75
N MET A 240 0.95 4.37 0.53
CA MET A 240 1.03 3.17 1.39
C MET A 240 2.46 2.61 1.46
N ILE A 241 3.12 2.44 0.32
CA ILE A 241 4.51 1.98 0.26
C ILE A 241 5.41 2.92 1.06
N ASN A 242 5.23 4.23 0.87
CA ASN A 242 6.03 5.25 1.53
C ASN A 242 5.78 5.34 3.04
N LEU A 243 4.55 5.15 3.52
CA LEU A 243 4.24 5.11 4.95
C LEU A 243 4.98 3.98 5.65
N PHE A 244 5.03 2.80 5.04
CA PHE A 244 5.80 1.67 5.58
C PHE A 244 7.31 1.88 5.45
N LEU A 245 7.81 2.36 4.30
CA LEU A 245 9.26 2.59 4.12
C LEU A 245 9.79 3.70 5.03
N ALA A 246 9.05 4.80 5.19
CA ALA A 246 9.41 5.89 6.09
C ALA A 246 9.48 5.42 7.55
N HIS A 247 8.64 4.46 7.93
CA HIS A 247 8.71 3.85 9.25
C HIS A 247 9.96 2.97 9.44
N LEU A 248 10.41 2.27 8.39
CA LEU A 248 11.60 1.42 8.44
C LEU A 248 12.92 2.19 8.33
N LYS A 249 12.95 3.22 7.47
CA LYS A 249 14.14 3.99 7.12
C LYS A 249 13.75 5.47 6.96
N PRO A 250 13.65 6.24 8.06
CA PRO A 250 13.17 7.62 8.02
C PRO A 250 13.98 8.55 7.11
N TYR A 251 15.27 8.27 6.88
CA TYR A 251 16.10 9.07 5.97
C TYR A 251 15.66 8.98 4.50
N LEU A 252 14.82 7.99 4.12
CA LEU A 252 14.24 7.88 2.78
C LEU A 252 13.01 8.78 2.58
N ILE A 253 12.51 9.45 3.63
CA ILE A 253 11.32 10.31 3.54
C ILE A 253 11.40 11.34 2.39
N PRO A 254 12.51 12.07 2.17
CA PRO A 254 12.58 13.04 1.06
C PRO A 254 12.41 12.38 -0.31
N PHE A 255 13.04 11.23 -0.53
CA PHE A 255 12.92 10.47 -1.78
C PHE A 255 11.50 9.92 -1.98
N ASN A 256 10.90 9.45 -0.90
CA ASN A 256 9.53 8.96 -0.86
C ASN A 256 8.52 10.05 -1.25
N LEU A 257 8.69 11.26 -0.70
CA LEU A 257 7.87 12.43 -1.04
C LEU A 257 8.09 12.87 -2.50
N LEU A 258 9.32 12.82 -3.00
CA LEU A 258 9.61 13.07 -4.41
C LEU A 258 8.85 12.09 -5.31
N TYR A 259 8.87 10.80 -4.99
CA TYR A 259 8.11 9.81 -5.77
C TYR A 259 6.60 10.07 -5.75
N ILE A 260 6.01 10.38 -4.57
CA ILE A 260 4.56 10.67 -4.45
C ILE A 260 4.19 11.89 -5.30
N THR A 261 4.93 12.99 -5.16
CA THR A 261 4.65 14.21 -5.93
C THR A 261 4.84 14.00 -7.42
N TRP A 262 5.83 13.18 -7.83
CA TRP A 262 6.07 12.85 -9.23
C TRP A 262 4.96 11.98 -9.84
N ILE A 263 4.50 10.93 -9.16
CA ILE A 263 3.37 10.13 -9.67
C ILE A 263 2.07 10.94 -9.68
N TRP A 264 1.85 11.84 -8.72
CA TRP A 264 0.70 12.76 -8.72
C TRP A 264 0.72 13.70 -9.92
N TRP A 265 1.86 14.34 -10.18
CA TRP A 265 2.05 15.15 -11.36
C TRP A 265 1.77 14.34 -12.65
N ALA A 266 2.27 13.10 -12.74
CA ALA A 266 2.05 12.25 -13.90
C ALA A 266 0.56 11.91 -14.08
N CYS A 267 -0.18 11.57 -13.02
CA CYS A 267 -1.62 11.30 -13.09
C CYS A 267 -2.43 12.51 -13.60
N LEU A 268 -2.08 13.72 -13.15
CA LEU A 268 -2.70 14.97 -13.60
C LEU A 268 -2.34 15.27 -15.07
N TYR A 269 -1.05 15.22 -15.41
CA TYR A 269 -0.52 15.52 -16.74
C TYR A 269 -1.02 14.55 -17.82
N LEU A 270 -1.22 13.28 -17.46
CA LEU A 270 -1.75 12.25 -18.35
C LEU A 270 -3.29 12.20 -18.40
N ARG A 271 -4.00 13.11 -17.71
CA ARG A 271 -5.48 13.19 -17.68
C ARG A 271 -6.18 11.97 -17.06
N HIS A 272 -5.51 11.24 -16.17
CA HIS A 272 -6.11 10.08 -15.51
C HIS A 272 -6.79 10.39 -14.19
N HIS A 273 -6.39 11.46 -13.50
CA HIS A 273 -6.98 11.85 -12.23
C HIS A 273 -7.03 13.36 -12.04
N TYR A 274 -8.02 13.81 -11.28
CA TYR A 274 -8.05 15.12 -10.63
C TYR A 274 -7.19 15.10 -9.35
N LEU A 275 -6.79 16.26 -8.82
CA LEU A 275 -6.06 16.34 -7.57
C LEU A 275 -6.90 15.84 -6.38
N VAL A 276 -8.21 16.08 -6.40
CA VAL A 276 -9.13 15.54 -5.39
C VAL A 276 -9.09 14.00 -5.33
N ASP A 277 -8.91 13.31 -6.46
CA ASP A 277 -8.77 11.85 -6.53
C ASP A 277 -7.49 11.39 -5.84
N LEU A 278 -6.40 12.12 -6.06
CA LEU A 278 -5.08 11.85 -5.50
C LEU A 278 -5.10 12.03 -3.97
N ILE A 279 -5.76 13.08 -3.48
CA ILE A 279 -5.97 13.31 -2.05
C ILE A 279 -6.86 12.21 -1.46
N GLY A 280 -7.93 11.80 -2.16
CA GLY A 280 -8.76 10.67 -1.76
C GLY A 280 -7.94 9.39 -1.58
N GLY A 281 -7.06 9.08 -2.54
CA GLY A 281 -6.13 7.94 -2.47
C GLY A 281 -5.19 8.03 -1.26
N PHE A 282 -4.63 9.21 -0.99
CA PHE A 282 -3.81 9.46 0.20
C PHE A 282 -4.57 9.20 1.49
N VAL A 283 -5.80 9.72 1.61
CA VAL A 283 -6.64 9.52 2.80
C VAL A 283 -6.96 8.05 3.01
N TYR A 284 -7.32 7.33 1.95
CA TYR A 284 -7.57 5.88 2.02
C TYR A 284 -6.32 5.13 2.50
N ALA A 285 -5.15 5.44 1.93
CA ALA A 285 -3.90 4.81 2.32
C ALA A 285 -3.57 5.07 3.79
N PHE A 286 -3.73 6.31 4.25
CA PHE A 286 -3.46 6.70 5.63
C PHE A 286 -4.41 6.02 6.62
N VAL A 287 -5.71 5.96 6.30
CA VAL A 287 -6.71 5.27 7.13
C VAL A 287 -6.43 3.77 7.20
N CYS A 288 -6.21 3.11 6.06
CA CYS A 288 -5.85 1.68 6.04
C CYS A 288 -4.54 1.40 6.77
N PHE A 289 -3.54 2.28 6.62
CA PHE A 289 -2.29 2.20 7.35
C PHE A 289 -2.53 2.27 8.85
N ILE A 290 -3.24 3.28 9.36
CA ILE A 290 -3.53 3.40 10.80
C ILE A 290 -4.29 2.18 11.31
N ILE A 291 -5.35 1.77 10.62
CA ILE A 291 -6.20 0.65 11.03
C ILE A 291 -5.38 -0.65 11.12
N VAL A 292 -4.55 -0.98 10.13
CA VAL A 292 -3.78 -2.24 10.13
C VAL A 292 -2.52 -2.14 10.99
N TYR A 293 -1.79 -1.04 10.88
CA TYR A 293 -0.50 -0.86 11.55
C TYR A 293 -0.68 -0.62 13.06
N LYS A 294 -1.71 0.14 13.47
CA LYS A 294 -2.01 0.45 14.88
C LYS A 294 -3.15 -0.39 15.48
N GLY A 295 -4.13 -0.80 14.67
CA GLY A 295 -5.36 -1.48 15.13
C GLY A 295 -5.34 -3.01 15.17
N ARG A 296 -4.17 -3.67 15.11
CA ARG A 296 -4.01 -5.13 15.33
C ARG A 296 -5.01 -6.03 14.56
N ILE A 297 -5.44 -5.64 13.37
CA ILE A 297 -6.27 -6.50 12.52
C ILE A 297 -5.35 -7.43 11.74
N ALA A 298 -4.89 -8.47 12.41
CA ALA A 298 -4.23 -9.70 11.98
C ALA A 298 -3.77 -10.33 13.30
N PRO A 299 -3.77 -11.68 13.46
CA PRO A 299 -3.36 -12.27 14.71
C PRO A 299 -1.99 -11.70 15.05
N GLN A 300 -1.85 -11.19 16.29
CA GLN A 300 -0.52 -10.93 16.82
C GLN A 300 0.27 -12.20 16.54
N TRP A 301 1.37 -12.03 15.82
CA TRP A 301 2.24 -13.15 15.56
C TRP A 301 2.81 -13.54 16.92
N ASP A 302 2.28 -14.61 17.50
CA ASP A 302 2.74 -15.20 18.76
C ASP A 302 3.97 -16.11 18.53
N GLY A 303 4.43 -16.24 17.28
CA GLY A 303 5.58 -17.06 16.97
C GLY A 303 6.88 -16.41 17.47
N PRO A 304 7.90 -17.21 17.81
CA PRO A 304 9.11 -16.72 18.46
C PRO A 304 9.76 -15.59 17.64
N LEU A 305 10.23 -14.55 18.33
CA LEU A 305 11.09 -13.53 17.75
C LEU A 305 12.30 -14.23 17.12
N LYS A 306 12.87 -13.68 16.04
CA LYS A 306 14.07 -14.30 15.45
C LYS A 306 15.16 -14.17 16.53
N GLY A 307 15.62 -15.30 17.07
CA GLY A 307 16.69 -15.33 18.06
C GLY A 307 16.27 -15.32 19.54
N THR A 308 14.99 -15.44 19.90
CA THR A 308 14.61 -15.68 21.30
C THR A 308 14.36 -17.17 21.53
N PRO A 309 15.02 -17.81 22.52
CA PRO A 309 14.63 -19.12 23.01
C PRO A 309 13.15 -19.12 23.42
N GLU A 310 12.53 -20.27 23.24
CA GLU A 310 11.12 -20.57 23.51
C GLU A 310 10.81 -20.42 25.02
N LEU A 311 10.59 -19.20 25.51
CA LEU A 311 10.43 -18.96 26.96
C LEU A 311 9.33 -17.98 27.36
N LEU A 312 8.37 -17.64 26.50
CA LEU A 312 7.20 -16.87 26.94
C LEU A 312 5.91 -17.68 26.78
N PRO A 313 5.20 -17.99 27.88
CA PRO A 313 3.93 -18.69 27.81
C PRO A 313 2.88 -17.79 27.16
N THR A 314 2.17 -18.38 26.22
CA THR A 314 1.00 -17.81 25.56
C THR A 314 -0.12 -17.59 26.57
N HIS A 315 -0.70 -16.39 26.56
CA HIS A 315 -1.96 -16.00 27.22
C HIS A 315 -2.23 -16.53 28.64
N VAL A 316 -1.95 -15.70 29.65
CA VAL A 316 -2.60 -15.79 30.96
C VAL A 316 -3.49 -14.58 31.19
N GLY A 317 -4.80 -14.82 31.25
CA GLY A 317 -5.73 -14.19 32.19
C GLY A 317 -6.07 -12.70 32.06
N ARG A 318 -7.36 -12.39 32.20
CA ARG A 318 -7.85 -11.08 32.64
C ARG A 318 -7.12 -10.73 33.95
N HIS A 319 -6.19 -9.78 33.93
CA HIS A 319 -5.80 -8.84 34.99
C HIS A 319 -4.31 -8.45 34.84
N GLY A 320 -4.06 -7.16 34.59
CA GLY A 320 -2.79 -6.49 34.92
C GLY A 320 -1.72 -6.45 33.83
N TYR A 321 -1.36 -5.25 33.38
CA TYR A 321 -0.03 -4.99 32.83
C TYR A 321 0.97 -5.01 34.01
N LEU A 322 1.95 -5.91 33.99
CA LEU A 322 3.08 -5.86 34.92
C LEU A 322 4.12 -4.82 34.44
N PRO A 323 4.67 -3.97 35.32
CA PRO A 323 5.74 -3.06 34.97
C PRO A 323 7.04 -3.85 34.71
N LEU A 324 7.80 -3.42 33.70
CA LEU A 324 9.19 -3.81 33.48
C LEU A 324 10.06 -3.20 34.59
N ASP A 325 10.18 -3.87 35.74
CA ASP A 325 11.17 -3.46 36.76
C ASP A 325 11.58 -4.57 37.76
N SER A 326 11.43 -5.86 37.41
CA SER A 326 11.77 -6.95 38.34
C SER A 326 12.60 -8.08 37.75
N THR A 327 13.36 -7.86 36.68
CA THR A 327 14.24 -8.89 36.09
C THR A 327 15.70 -8.79 36.55
N SER A 328 15.98 -8.15 37.69
CA SER A 328 17.36 -7.98 38.18
C SER A 328 17.82 -8.98 39.25
N GLU A 329 17.05 -10.02 39.61
CA GLU A 329 17.42 -10.89 40.75
C GLU A 329 17.37 -12.41 40.53
N THR A 330 17.25 -12.94 39.31
CA THR A 330 17.16 -14.41 39.11
C THR A 330 18.06 -14.98 38.01
N LEU A 331 19.21 -14.37 37.73
CA LEU A 331 20.22 -14.92 36.81
C LEU A 331 21.59 -15.10 37.49
N SER A 332 21.62 -15.58 38.74
CA SER A 332 22.88 -15.87 39.45
C SER A 332 23.31 -17.33 39.48
N ASP A 333 22.49 -18.29 39.01
CA ASP A 333 22.82 -19.71 39.08
C ASP A 333 22.70 -20.40 37.71
N PHE A 334 23.65 -20.12 36.81
CA PHE A 334 23.95 -21.04 35.71
C PHE A 334 25.47 -21.16 35.54
N ASP A 335 25.94 -22.38 35.79
CA ASP A 335 27.33 -22.81 35.74
C ASP A 335 28.02 -22.39 34.43
N LEU A 336 29.13 -21.67 34.59
CA LEU A 336 30.09 -21.35 33.55
C LEU A 336 31.13 -22.47 33.49
N ASP A 337 30.88 -23.49 32.67
CA ASP A 337 31.96 -24.24 32.06
C ASP A 337 31.53 -24.72 30.67
N GLU A 338 32.47 -24.69 29.72
CA GLU A 338 32.31 -24.99 28.29
C GLU A 338 31.60 -23.92 27.42
N SER A 339 32.36 -22.97 26.88
CA SER A 339 32.76 -23.02 25.47
C SER A 339 33.46 -21.73 25.02
N GLN A 340 34.58 -21.95 24.35
CA GLN A 340 35.50 -20.96 23.80
C GLN A 340 34.89 -20.14 22.66
N GLU A 341 35.31 -18.87 22.61
CA GLU A 341 35.58 -18.03 21.43
C GLU A 341 34.59 -18.03 20.25
N MET A 342 33.90 -16.89 20.05
CA MET A 342 34.09 -16.08 18.84
C MET A 342 33.57 -14.65 19.04
N CYS A 343 34.49 -13.71 19.28
CA CYS A 343 34.24 -12.27 19.28
C CYS A 343 34.09 -11.75 17.85
N ILE A 344 33.00 -11.03 17.55
CA ILE A 344 33.02 -9.92 16.59
C ILE A 344 32.21 -8.78 17.21
N ALA A 345 32.92 -7.78 17.73
CA ALA A 345 32.38 -6.52 18.21
C ALA A 345 31.96 -5.65 17.01
N ILE A 346 30.82 -4.96 17.13
CA ILE A 346 30.38 -3.89 16.22
C ILE A 346 30.51 -2.59 17.01
N ASP A 347 31.55 -1.82 16.72
CA ASP A 347 31.75 -0.48 17.26
C ASP A 347 30.83 0.54 16.59
N ALA A 348 30.34 1.47 17.42
CA ALA A 348 29.53 2.63 17.06
C ALA A 348 30.40 3.76 16.43
N PRO A 349 29.83 4.65 15.61
CA PRO A 349 30.60 5.58 14.78
C PRO A 349 31.14 6.77 15.59
N MET A 350 32.45 7.00 15.52
CA MET A 350 33.10 8.22 16.02
C MET A 350 33.06 9.37 15.01
N MET A 351 32.81 10.55 15.56
CA MET A 351 32.84 11.86 14.92
C MET A 351 34.21 12.18 14.30
N VAL A 352 34.20 12.75 13.10
CA VAL A 352 35.40 13.23 12.41
C VAL A 352 35.68 14.67 12.85
N HIS A 353 36.73 14.86 13.66
CA HIS A 353 37.44 16.14 13.79
C HIS A 353 38.73 16.05 12.96
N PHE A 354 38.92 17.00 12.05
CA PHE A 354 40.16 17.24 11.33
C PHE A 354 41.10 18.04 12.23
N GLU A 355 42.30 17.53 12.51
CA GLU A 355 43.43 18.33 12.97
C GLU A 355 44.74 17.88 12.32
N GLU A 356 45.61 18.89 12.19
CA GLU A 356 46.82 18.99 11.39
C GLU A 356 47.94 17.99 11.73
N LYS A 357 48.78 17.78 10.71
CA LYS A 357 49.90 16.86 10.70
C LYS A 357 51.18 17.56 11.21
N LEU A 358 51.81 16.89 12.18
CA LEU A 358 53.26 16.76 12.46
C LEU A 358 54.03 17.92 13.09
N ARG A 359 54.55 17.60 14.29
CA ARG A 359 55.63 18.24 15.03
C ARG A 359 56.96 17.52 14.73
N ASP A 360 58.04 18.32 14.75
CA ASP A 360 59.39 18.04 15.28
C ASP A 360 60.20 16.94 14.58
N ASP A 361 61.50 17.03 14.29
CA ASP A 361 62.59 17.98 14.53
C ASP A 361 63.67 17.58 13.49
N LEU A 362 64.54 18.50 13.06
CA LEU A 362 66.00 18.33 13.08
C LEU A 362 66.67 19.52 12.38
N ASP A 363 67.42 20.22 13.21
CA ASP A 363 68.39 21.29 12.96
C ASP A 363 69.52 20.83 12.02
N VAL A 364 70.35 21.79 11.58
CA VAL A 364 71.71 21.71 10.98
C VAL A 364 71.85 22.36 9.58
N SER A 365 72.26 23.64 9.65
CA SER A 365 73.31 24.35 8.90
C SER A 365 73.52 24.21 7.38
N GLU A 366 73.74 25.41 6.80
CA GLU A 366 74.33 25.81 5.50
C GLU A 366 73.41 25.96 4.28
#